data_AF-A0A497ML36-F1
#
_entry.id   AF-A0A497ML36-F1
#
_cell.length_a   1.000
_cell.length_b   1.000
_cell.length_c   1.000
_cell.angle_alpha   90.00
_cell.angle_beta   90.00
_cell.angle_gamma   90.00
#
_symmetry.space_group_name_H-M   'P 1'
#
loop_
_entity.id
_entity.type
_entity.pdbx_description
1 polymer ?
#
loop_
_entity_poly.entity_id
_entity_poly.type
_entity_poly.pdbx_seq_one_letter_code
_entity_poly.pdbx_strand_id
1 'polypeptide(L)' 'MLERKICYLQIAFNVPMKHVERLLPRIPRDKRILIEAGTPFIKRYGVKGIRRIAELWQGYVVADIKIVDGAKEEV' A
#
# COMPACT_ATOMS: atom_id res chain seq x y z
N MET A 1 -1.01 -17.04 -1.27
CA MET A 1 0.33 -16.90 -1.91
C MET A 1 0.12 -16.42 -3.34
N LEU A 2 1.01 -15.58 -3.89
CA LEU A 2 0.89 -15.08 -5.27
C LEU A 2 1.22 -16.18 -6.28
N GLU A 3 0.54 -16.15 -7.42
CA GLU A 3 0.69 -17.11 -8.52
C GLU A 3 1.82 -16.67 -9.46
N ARG A 4 2.62 -17.63 -9.94
CA ARG A 4 3.67 -17.34 -10.93
C ARG A 4 3.05 -17.15 -12.32
N LYS A 5 3.72 -16.37 -13.18
CA LYS A 5 3.29 -16.05 -14.57
C LYS A 5 1.94 -15.30 -14.66
N ILE A 6 1.50 -14.66 -13.57
CA ILE A 6 0.37 -13.73 -13.55
C ILE A 6 0.91 -12.30 -13.46
N CYS A 7 0.32 -11.40 -14.26
CA CYS A 7 0.59 -9.96 -14.14
C CYS A 7 -0.28 -9.37 -13.04
N TYR A 8 0.37 -8.79 -12.03
CA TYR A 8 -0.27 -8.07 -10.93
C TYR A 8 -0.15 -6.57 -11.15
N LEU A 9 -1.19 -5.83 -10.79
CA LEU A 9 -1.19 -4.38 -10.74
C LEU A 9 -0.99 -3.94 -9.28
N GLN A 10 0.09 -3.22 -9.00
CA GLN A 10 0.32 -2.62 -7.69
C GLN A 10 -0.02 -1.13 -7.73
N ILE A 11 -0.86 -0.68 -6.79
CA ILE A 11 -1.27 0.72 -6.67
C ILE A 11 -0.74 1.26 -5.35
N ALA A 12 0.20 2.22 -5.45
CA ALA A 12 0.80 2.86 -4.28
C ALA A 12 0.00 4.07 -3.81
N PHE A 13 -0.34 4.10 -2.52
CA PHE A 13 -0.99 5.22 -1.87
C PHE A 13 0.03 6.08 -1.14
N ASN A 14 0.37 7.23 -1.74
CA ASN A 14 1.20 8.29 -1.17
C ASN A 14 0.37 9.52 -0.75
N VAL A 15 -0.92 9.32 -0.48
CA VAL A 15 -1.92 10.38 -0.26
C VAL A 15 -2.43 10.39 1.18
N PRO A 16 -3.06 11.46 1.68
CA PRO A 16 -3.61 11.46 3.03
C PRO A 16 -4.69 10.39 3.26
N MET A 17 -4.89 9.97 4.52
CA MET A 17 -5.84 8.91 4.90
C MET A 17 -7.24 9.09 4.31
N LYS A 18 -7.79 10.32 4.35
CA LYS A 18 -9.10 10.64 3.77
C LYS A 18 -9.24 10.26 2.28
N HIS A 19 -8.14 10.30 1.52
CA HIS A 19 -8.14 9.89 0.12
C HIS A 19 -8.13 8.39 -0.01
N VAL A 20 -7.39 7.66 0.84
CA VAL A 20 -7.43 6.21 0.91
C VAL A 20 -8.87 5.75 1.17
N GLU A 21 -9.50 6.26 2.22
CA GLU A 21 -10.87 5.90 2.61
C GLU A 21 -11.90 6.19 1.51
N ARG A 22 -11.66 7.23 0.71
CA ARG A 22 -12.55 7.62 -0.40
C ARG A 22 -12.30 6.82 -1.69
N LEU A 23 -11.04 6.53 -2.01
CA LEU A 23 -10.64 5.96 -3.30
C LEU A 23 -10.61 4.44 -3.27
N LEU A 24 -10.08 3.86 -2.18
CA LEU A 24 -9.85 2.43 -2.07
C LEU A 24 -11.14 1.59 -2.26
N PRO A 25 -12.31 1.98 -1.70
CA PRO A 25 -13.57 1.26 -1.95
C PRO A 25 -14.09 1.36 -3.39
N ARG A 26 -13.59 2.31 -4.19
CA ARG A 26 -14.00 2.51 -5.59
C ARG A 26 -13.15 1.71 -6.56
N ILE A 27 -12.03 1.15 -6.11
CA ILE A 27 -11.18 0.29 -6.94
C ILE A 27 -11.92 -1.03 -7.17
N PRO A 28 -12.07 -1.49 -8.42
CA PRO A 28 -12.66 -2.79 -8.71
C PRO A 28 -11.92 -3.91 -7.96
N ARG A 29 -12.67 -4.86 -7.38
CA ARG A 29 -12.07 -6.00 -6.70
C ARG A 29 -11.57 -7.00 -7.74
N ASP A 30 -10.26 -7.09 -7.91
CA ASP A 30 -9.59 -8.11 -8.71
C ASP A 30 -8.43 -8.70 -7.87
N LYS A 31 -8.30 -10.04 -7.87
CA LYS A 31 -7.24 -10.75 -7.14
C LYS A 31 -5.83 -10.40 -7.59
N ARG A 32 -5.70 -9.76 -8.76
CA ARG A 32 -4.44 -9.29 -9.35
C ARG A 32 -4.05 -7.89 -8.88
N ILE A 33 -4.90 -7.20 -8.11
CA ILE A 33 -4.59 -5.87 -7.59
C ILE A 33 -4.00 -5.98 -6.18
N LEU A 34 -2.82 -5.38 -6.02
CA LEU A 34 -2.11 -5.23 -4.76
C LEU A 34 -2.18 -3.76 -4.35
N ILE A 35 -2.42 -3.50 -3.07
CA ILE A 35 -2.47 -2.13 -2.55
C ILE A 35 -1.24 -1.89 -1.71
N GLU A 36 -0.45 -0.89 -2.07
CA GLU A 36 0.76 -0.54 -1.35
C GLU A 36 0.52 0.70 -0.47
N ALA A 37 0.83 0.56 0.81
CA ALA A 37 1.07 1.69 1.70
C ALA A 37 2.49 2.20 1.42
N GLY A 38 2.61 3.29 0.66
CA GLY A 38 3.92 3.81 0.26
C GLY A 38 4.68 4.49 1.40
N THR A 39 5.99 4.71 1.22
CA THR A 39 6.87 5.28 2.25
C THR A 39 6.33 6.57 2.89
N PRO A 40 5.89 7.61 2.15
CA PRO A 40 5.35 8.83 2.76
C PRO A 40 4.09 8.58 3.60
N PHE A 41 3.25 7.62 3.20
CA PHE A 41 2.05 7.26 3.93
C PHE A 41 2.38 6.54 5.23
N ILE A 42 3.30 5.58 5.19
CA ILE A 42 3.79 4.86 6.36
C ILE A 42 4.49 5.81 7.33
N LYS A 43 5.36 6.71 6.85
CA LYS A 43 6.01 7.73 7.70
C LYS A 43 5.00 8.60 8.44
N ARG A 44 3.84 8.87 7.84
CA ARG A 44 2.80 9.72 8.44
C ARG A 44 1.83 8.99 9.37
N TYR A 45 1.39 7.78 9.01
CA TYR A 45 0.31 7.08 9.71
C TYR A 45 0.75 5.79 10.40
N GLY A 46 1.99 5.34 10.15
CA GLY A 46 2.57 4.12 10.68
C GLY A 46 1.69 2.89 10.48
N VAL A 47 1.75 1.97 11.45
CA VAL A 47 0.97 0.73 11.46
C VAL A 47 -0.53 0.98 11.41
N LYS A 48 -1.03 2.09 11.99
CA LYS A 48 -2.45 2.44 11.92
C LYS A 48 -2.92 2.68 10.49
N GLY A 49 -2.07 3.30 9.65
CA GLY A 49 -2.33 3.47 8.23
C GLY A 49 -2.44 2.15 7.48
N ILE A 50 -1.47 1.25 7.70
CA ILE A 50 -1.45 -0.07 7.05
C ILE A 50 -2.69 -0.87 7.46
N ARG A 51 -3.01 -0.89 8.75
CA ARG A 51 -4.20 -1.57 9.27
C ARG A 51 -5.48 -1.04 8.63
N ARG A 52 -5.59 0.29 8.47
CA ARG A 52 -6.77 0.89 7.85
C ARG A 52 -6.93 0.48 6.38
N ILE A 53 -5.83 0.43 5.62
CA ILE A 53 -5.84 -0.11 4.25
C ILE A 53 -6.29 -1.56 4.25
N ALA A 54 -5.77 -2.39 5.15
CA ALA A 54 -6.14 -3.81 5.25
C ALA A 54 -7.61 -4.03 5.66
N GLU A 55 -8.19 -3.16 6.49
CA GLU A 55 -9.62 -3.21 6.82
C GLU A 55 -10.52 -2.90 5.61
N LEU A 56 -10.06 -2.00 4.72
CA LEU A 56 -10.81 -1.56 3.54
C LEU A 56 -10.57 -2.45 2.31
N TRP A 57 -9.39 -3.07 2.22
CA TRP A 57 -8.96 -3.89 1.09
C TRP A 57 -8.94 -5.37 1.44
N GLN A 58 -9.90 -6.13 0.90
CA GLN A 58 -10.00 -7.58 1.09
C GLN A 58 -9.03 -8.34 0.15
N GLY A 59 -7.75 -7.95 0.15
CA GLY A 59 -6.73 -8.51 -0.72
C GLY A 59 -5.33 -8.28 -0.17
N TYR A 60 -4.31 -8.48 -1.01
CA TYR A 60 -2.93 -8.28 -0.60
C TYR A 60 -2.61 -6.80 -0.36
N VAL A 61 -2.01 -6.52 0.79
CA VAL A 61 -1.49 -5.20 1.16
C VAL A 61 0.03 -5.30 1.28
N VAL A 62 0.74 -4.37 0.63
CA VAL A 62 2.20 -4.25 0.66
C VAL A 62 2.54 -3.02 1.52
N ALA A 63 3.50 -3.16 2.43
CA ALA A 63 4.01 -2.04 3.22
C ALA A 63 5.43 -1.70 2.77
N ASP A 64 5.62 -0.51 2.19
CA ASP A 64 6.94 -0.02 1.77
C ASP A 64 7.68 0.61 2.96
N ILE A 65 8.15 -0.22 3.89
CA ILE A 65 8.75 0.21 5.16
C ILE A 65 10.16 0.79 4.95
N LYS A 66 10.86 0.42 3.86
CA LYS A 66 12.28 0.76 3.59
C LYS A 66 13.17 0.50 4.80
N ILE A 67 13.33 -0.79 5.15
CA ILE A 67 14.08 -1.21 6.35
C ILE A 67 15.62 -1.13 6.21
N VAL A 68 16.14 -0.98 4.99
CA VAL A 68 17.58 -0.80 4.74
C VAL A 68 17.85 0.70 4.71
N ASP A 69 18.40 1.24 5.79
CA ASP A 69 18.75 2.65 5.93
C ASP A 69 20.08 2.91 5.22
N GLY A 70 20.03 3.26 3.93
CA GLY A 70 21.15 3.87 3.21
C GLY A 70 21.32 5.30 3.69
N ALA A 71 21.81 5.50 4.92
CA ALA A 71 21.96 6.81 5.52
C ALA A 71 22.64 7.81 4.55
N LYS A 72 22.05 9.00 4.42
CA LYS A 72 22.50 10.19 3.66
C LYS A 72 22.44 10.19 2.12
N GLU A 73 22.26 9.07 1.41
CA GLU A 73 22.30 9.09 -0.07
C GLU A 73 20.92 9.12 -0.79
N GLU A 74 19.81 9.08 -0.05
CA GLU A 74 18.45 9.09 -0.62
C GLU A 74 17.68 10.42 -0.38
N VAL A 75 18.37 11.57 -0.34
CA VAL A 75 17.76 12.92 -0.30
C VAL A 75 18.02 13.73 -1.57
#